data_AF-A0A7X8L3Q0-F1
#
_entry.id   AF-A0A7X8L3Q0-F1
#
_cell.length_a   1.000
_cell.length_b   1.000
_cell.length_c   1.000
_cell.angle_alpha   90.00
_cell.angle_beta   90.00
_cell.angle_gamma   90.00
#
_symmetry.space_group_name_H-M   'P 1'
#
loop_
_entity.id
_entity.type
_entity.pdbx_description
1 polymer ?
#
loop_
_entity_poly.entity_id
_entity_poly.type
_entity_poly.pdbx_seq_one_letter_code
_entity_poly.pdbx_strand_id
1 'polypeptide(L)'
;MGMCQRVLEEVQGLQNTIPESFGNSDLAVFKPRIFVESENQFECYHFVVPRVEIPCFYADKKEISIRKNSLLATNPGQKLLLPPINNMYTNSNDIKFLCLFIAPSKLKEITKEAFNKSELFFYNDTAYLSNKLLTLISNFETEFLNRQFGYQFVLDSLSMEITIGLVRSIRNNMPDMLEERRYTAKKEINTAID
;
A
#
# COMPACT_ATOMS: atom_id res chain seq x y z
N MET A 1 4.21 18.69 3.89
CA MET A 1 5.02 18.06 2.83
C MET A 1 4.24 16.88 2.27
N GLY A 2 4.08 16.77 0.96
CA GLY A 2 3.27 15.68 0.34
C GLY A 2 3.98 14.32 0.39
N MET A 3 3.21 13.23 0.38
CA MET A 3 3.75 11.88 0.56
C MET A 3 4.74 11.48 -0.55
N CYS A 4 4.49 11.85 -1.81
CA CYS A 4 5.40 11.55 -2.92
C CYS A 4 6.80 12.13 -2.71
N GLN A 5 6.88 13.38 -2.25
CA GLN A 5 8.17 14.05 -2.02
C GLN A 5 8.98 13.32 -0.93
N ARG A 6 8.33 12.94 0.16
CA ARG A 6 8.96 12.21 1.27
C ARG A 6 9.54 10.87 0.81
N VAL A 7 8.79 10.11 0.01
CA VAL A 7 9.25 8.82 -0.51
C VAL A 7 10.43 9.00 -1.45
N LEU A 8 10.40 10.00 -2.34
CA LEU A 8 11.51 10.27 -3.27
C LEU A 8 12.83 10.61 -2.56
N GLU A 9 12.77 11.21 -1.36
CA GLU A 9 13.94 11.48 -0.52
C GLU A 9 14.51 10.22 0.15
N GLU A 10 13.70 9.18 0.34
CA GLU A 10 14.09 7.89 0.94
C GLU A 10 14.66 6.90 -0.09
N VAL A 11 14.30 7.03 -1.37
CA VAL A 11 14.74 6.09 -2.43
C VAL A 11 16.20 6.35 -2.82
N GLN A 12 17.07 5.38 -2.53
CA GLN A 12 18.48 5.42 -2.93
C GLN A 12 18.66 4.86 -4.35
N GLY A 13 19.32 5.61 -5.23
CA GLY A 13 19.70 5.13 -6.57
C GLY A 13 18.80 5.55 -7.73
N LEU A 14 17.79 6.41 -7.49
CA LEU A 14 17.10 7.13 -8.57
C LEU A 14 18.03 8.22 -9.12
N GLN A 15 18.95 7.86 -10.01
CA GLN A 15 19.95 8.82 -10.45
C GLN A 15 19.43 9.81 -11.50
N ASN A 16 18.41 9.49 -12.32
CA ASN A 16 17.97 10.39 -13.41
C ASN A 16 16.52 10.22 -13.91
N THR A 17 15.67 9.43 -13.25
CA THR A 17 14.30 9.18 -13.73
C THR A 17 13.32 9.26 -12.58
N ILE A 18 12.57 10.36 -12.51
CA ILE A 18 11.49 10.48 -11.53
C ILE A 18 10.33 9.60 -12.02
N PRO A 19 9.91 8.58 -11.27
CA PRO A 19 8.75 7.77 -11.62
C PRO A 19 7.49 8.64 -11.70
N GLU A 20 6.58 8.27 -12.60
CA GLU A 20 5.22 8.82 -12.58
C GLU A 20 4.61 8.59 -11.19
N SER A 21 4.12 9.67 -10.58
CA SER A 21 3.66 9.67 -9.20
C SER A 21 2.41 10.49 -8.98
N PHE A 22 1.57 10.01 -8.07
CA PHE A 22 0.27 10.60 -7.70
C PHE A 22 0.14 10.51 -6.20
N GLY A 23 -0.33 11.56 -5.53
CA GLY A 23 -0.44 11.47 -4.07
C GLY A 23 -1.12 12.64 -3.40
N ASN A 24 -1.47 12.41 -2.14
CA ASN A 24 -1.89 13.43 -1.20
C ASN A 24 -0.97 13.42 0.04
N SER A 25 -1.47 13.83 1.21
CA SER A 25 -0.67 13.82 2.45
C SER A 25 -0.38 12.41 2.97
N ASP A 26 -1.26 11.46 2.69
CA ASP A 26 -1.31 10.16 3.38
C ASP A 26 -0.92 8.99 2.48
N LEU A 27 -1.16 9.12 1.18
CA LEU A 27 -0.94 8.10 0.16
C LEU A 27 -0.10 8.67 -0.98
N ALA A 28 0.89 7.90 -1.42
CA ALA A 28 1.58 8.08 -2.69
C ALA A 28 1.48 6.80 -3.53
N VAL A 29 1.28 6.98 -4.83
CA VAL A 29 1.27 5.93 -5.84
C VAL A 29 2.39 6.23 -6.82
N PHE A 30 3.22 5.25 -7.12
CA PHE A 30 4.33 5.35 -8.06
C PHE A 30 4.23 4.25 -9.13
N LYS A 31 4.61 4.60 -10.36
CA LYS A 31 4.69 3.69 -11.50
C LYS A 31 6.10 3.68 -12.11
N PRO A 32 7.09 3.13 -11.42
CA PRO A 32 8.46 3.09 -11.93
C PRO A 32 8.57 2.20 -13.18
N ARG A 33 9.35 2.69 -14.16
CA ARG A 33 9.75 1.96 -15.37
C ARG A 33 11.15 1.34 -15.26
N ILE A 34 11.84 1.63 -14.16
CA ILE A 34 13.16 1.10 -13.80
C ILE A 34 13.10 0.46 -12.42
N PHE A 35 13.96 -0.54 -12.20
CA PHE A 35 14.15 -1.16 -10.91
C PHE A 35 15.11 -0.33 -10.06
N VAL A 36 14.81 -0.22 -8.76
CA VAL A 36 15.75 0.31 -7.77
C VAL A 36 16.56 -0.88 -7.24
N GLU A 37 17.76 -1.07 -7.78
CA GLU A 37 18.62 -2.24 -7.53
C GLU A 37 19.57 -2.02 -6.36
N SER A 38 19.03 -1.63 -5.22
CA SER A 38 19.80 -1.29 -4.02
C SER A 38 19.05 -1.71 -2.76
N GLU A 39 19.76 -1.75 -1.63
CA GLU A 39 19.11 -1.84 -0.32
C GLU A 39 18.39 -0.52 -0.05
N ASN A 40 17.08 -0.59 0.20
CA ASN A 40 16.25 0.54 0.57
C ASN A 40 15.49 0.22 1.85
N GLN A 41 15.16 1.26 2.60
CA GLN A 41 14.36 1.17 3.81
C GLN A 41 13.42 2.36 3.80
N PHE A 42 12.15 2.12 4.07
CA PHE A 42 11.13 3.16 4.07
C PHE A 42 10.56 3.31 5.48
N GLU A 43 10.30 4.55 5.89
CA GLU A 43 9.64 4.85 7.17
C GLU A 43 8.11 4.75 7.05
N CYS A 44 7.60 4.32 5.90
CA CYS A 44 6.18 4.17 5.60
C CYS A 44 5.82 2.74 5.23
N TYR A 45 4.53 2.44 5.26
CA TYR A 45 4.06 1.17 4.75
C TYR A 45 4.18 1.19 3.23
N HIS A 46 4.80 0.16 2.68
CA HIS A 46 5.05 0.05 1.25
C HIS A 46 4.35 -1.19 0.71
N PHE A 47 3.64 -1.01 -0.40
CA PHE A 47 2.92 -2.06 -1.09
C PHE A 47 3.38 -2.09 -2.53
N VAL A 48 3.78 -3.25 -3.02
CA VAL A 48 4.36 -3.40 -4.35
C VAL A 48 3.61 -4.45 -5.16
N VAL A 49 3.35 -4.10 -6.43
CA VAL A 49 2.70 -4.98 -7.41
C VAL A 49 3.58 -5.06 -8.65
N PRO A 50 4.30 -6.18 -8.88
CA PRO A 50 5.10 -6.35 -10.08
C PRO A 50 4.22 -6.47 -11.31
N ARG A 51 4.65 -5.82 -12.40
CA ARG A 51 4.03 -5.96 -13.74
C ARG A 51 4.82 -6.89 -14.65
N VAL A 52 6.00 -7.31 -14.20
CA VAL A 52 6.86 -8.31 -14.82
C VAL A 52 7.22 -9.39 -13.80
N GLU A 53 7.81 -10.48 -14.26
CA GLU A 53 8.33 -11.52 -13.36
C GLU A 53 9.50 -10.99 -12.54
N ILE A 54 9.58 -11.38 -11.27
CA ILE A 54 10.68 -10.99 -10.39
C ILE A 54 11.33 -12.28 -9.87
N PRO A 55 12.58 -12.57 -10.22
CA PRO A 55 13.27 -13.80 -9.87
C PRO A 55 13.55 -13.88 -8.37
N CYS A 56 13.92 -12.77 -7.74
CA CYS A 56 14.17 -12.71 -6.30
C CYS A 56 13.88 -11.30 -5.76
N PHE A 57 13.34 -11.25 -4.55
CA PHE A 57 13.11 -10.04 -3.78
C PHE A 57 13.35 -10.37 -2.32
N TYR A 58 14.00 -9.48 -1.57
CA TYR A 58 14.34 -9.75 -0.18
C TYR A 58 13.73 -8.69 0.73
N ALA A 59 13.16 -9.12 1.86
CA ALA A 59 12.87 -8.27 3.00
C ALA A 59 13.60 -8.83 4.24
N ASP A 60 14.37 -8.00 4.92
CA ASP A 60 15.16 -8.37 6.11
C ASP A 60 16.01 -9.63 5.90
N LYS A 61 16.65 -9.73 4.74
CA LYS A 61 17.50 -10.87 4.28
C LYS A 61 16.74 -12.17 4.03
N LYS A 62 15.41 -12.19 4.16
CA LYS A 62 14.57 -13.32 3.78
C LYS A 62 14.10 -13.13 2.34
N GLU A 63 14.32 -14.15 1.52
CA GLU A 63 13.78 -14.17 0.16
C GLU A 63 12.25 -14.32 0.20
N ILE A 64 11.57 -13.50 -0.60
CA ILE A 64 10.12 -13.49 -0.78
C ILE A 64 9.84 -13.74 -2.25
N SER A 65 9.07 -14.79 -2.52
CA SER A 65 8.56 -15.04 -3.87
C SER A 65 7.43 -14.07 -4.17
N ILE A 66 7.67 -13.12 -5.07
CA ILE A 66 6.65 -12.18 -5.54
C ILE A 66 6.30 -12.47 -6.99
N ARG A 67 5.03 -12.80 -7.23
CA ARG A 67 4.54 -13.14 -8.58
C ARG A 67 4.10 -11.89 -9.32
N LYS A 68 4.18 -11.91 -10.64
CA LYS A 68 3.58 -10.88 -11.49
C LYS A 68 2.09 -10.68 -11.12
N ASN A 69 1.68 -9.42 -10.99
CA ASN A 69 0.36 -8.95 -10.60
C ASN A 69 -0.11 -9.38 -9.19
N SER A 70 0.78 -9.91 -8.36
CA SER A 70 0.51 -10.09 -6.93
C SER A 70 0.86 -8.84 -6.13
N LEU A 71 0.26 -8.70 -4.96
CA LEU A 71 0.47 -7.60 -4.03
C LEU A 71 1.32 -8.09 -2.87
N LEU A 72 2.43 -7.41 -2.59
CA LEU A 72 3.24 -7.65 -1.39
C LEU A 72 3.20 -6.40 -0.52
N ALA A 73 2.98 -6.59 0.79
CA ALA A 73 3.12 -5.54 1.79
C ALA A 73 4.44 -5.67 2.54
N THR A 74 5.07 -4.53 2.82
CA THR A 74 6.26 -4.39 3.66
C THR A 74 6.03 -3.29 4.69
N ASN A 75 6.55 -3.51 5.88
CA ASN A 75 6.32 -2.65 7.04
C ASN A 75 7.39 -1.54 7.11
N PRO A 76 7.07 -0.42 7.78
CA PRO A 76 8.05 0.61 8.08
C PRO A 76 9.32 0.03 8.73
N GLY A 77 10.48 0.49 8.29
CA GLY A 77 11.77 0.07 8.81
C GLY A 77 12.25 -1.31 8.32
N GLN A 78 11.50 -2.04 7.47
CA GLN A 78 12.03 -3.26 6.86
C GLN A 78 13.07 -2.93 5.78
N LYS A 79 14.17 -3.70 5.75
CA LYS A 79 15.22 -3.56 4.73
C LYS A 79 14.82 -4.35 3.49
N LEU A 80 14.65 -3.66 2.37
CA LEU A 80 14.26 -4.22 1.09
C LEU A 80 15.45 -4.27 0.15
N LEU A 81 15.65 -5.40 -0.52
CA LEU A 81 16.71 -5.54 -1.51
C LEU A 81 16.16 -6.22 -2.76
N LEU A 82 16.38 -5.58 -3.90
CA LEU A 82 16.19 -6.15 -5.21
C LEU A 82 17.55 -6.26 -5.91
N PRO A 83 18.05 -7.49 -6.19
CA PRO A 83 19.29 -7.65 -6.94
C PRO A 83 19.21 -7.10 -8.36
N PRO A 84 20.36 -6.87 -9.02
CA PRO A 84 20.39 -6.34 -10.37
C PRO A 84 19.59 -7.17 -11.38
N ILE A 85 18.61 -6.55 -12.03
CA ILE A 85 17.63 -7.13 -12.95
C ILE A 85 17.23 -6.20 -14.11
N ASN A 86 17.50 -4.89 -14.05
CA ASN A 86 17.26 -3.91 -15.12
C ASN A 86 17.76 -4.43 -16.48
N ASN A 87 18.92 -5.10 -16.50
CA ASN A 87 19.50 -5.70 -17.70
C ASN A 87 18.60 -6.75 -18.39
N MET A 88 17.72 -7.42 -17.64
CA MET A 88 16.74 -8.39 -18.19
C MET A 88 15.55 -7.70 -18.88
N TYR A 89 15.33 -6.40 -18.63
CA TYR A 89 14.16 -5.66 -19.08
C TYR A 89 14.49 -4.41 -19.91
N THR A 90 15.72 -4.31 -20.41
CA THR A 90 16.26 -3.17 -21.17
C THR A 90 15.47 -2.81 -22.43
N ASN A 91 14.81 -3.78 -23.05
CA ASN A 91 14.10 -3.59 -24.33
C ASN A 91 12.65 -3.08 -24.17
N SER A 92 12.17 -2.88 -22.95
CA SER A 92 10.80 -2.46 -22.68
C SER A 92 10.78 -1.24 -21.76
N ASN A 93 10.14 -0.16 -22.22
CA ASN A 93 9.85 1.01 -21.39
C ASN A 93 8.56 0.84 -20.57
N ASP A 94 8.08 -0.38 -20.38
CA ASP A 94 6.84 -0.63 -19.63
C ASP A 94 7.02 -0.35 -18.14
N ILE A 95 5.92 -0.01 -17.47
CA ILE A 95 5.85 0.08 -16.02
C ILE A 95 6.24 -1.28 -15.43
N LYS A 96 7.22 -1.30 -14.52
CA LYS A 96 7.74 -2.52 -13.88
C LYS A 96 7.03 -2.83 -12.58
N PHE A 97 6.66 -1.80 -11.83
CA PHE A 97 5.85 -1.93 -10.63
C PHE A 97 4.76 -0.88 -10.56
N LEU A 98 3.71 -1.21 -9.83
CA LEU A 98 2.85 -0.25 -9.15
C LEU A 98 3.21 -0.29 -7.67
N CYS A 99 3.70 0.81 -7.13
CA CYS A 99 4.06 0.94 -5.72
C CYS A 99 3.11 1.91 -5.02
N LEU A 100 2.63 1.55 -3.84
CA LEU A 100 1.85 2.43 -2.98
C LEU A 100 2.60 2.62 -1.67
N PHE A 101 2.57 3.83 -1.15
CA PHE A 101 3.16 4.19 0.13
C PHE A 101 2.13 4.89 0.99
N ILE A 102 1.91 4.39 2.20
CA ILE A 102 0.92 4.93 3.13
C ILE A 102 1.62 5.39 4.41
N ALA A 103 1.31 6.61 4.82
CA ALA A 103 1.84 7.19 6.05
C ALA A 103 1.48 6.32 7.27
N PRO A 104 2.44 6.02 8.18
CA PRO A 104 2.16 5.22 9.37
C PRO A 104 1.06 5.82 10.27
N SER A 105 0.99 7.16 10.35
CA SER A 105 -0.05 7.88 11.08
C SER A 105 -1.44 7.51 10.59
N LYS A 106 -1.62 7.37 9.26
CA LYS A 106 -2.92 7.08 8.67
C LYS A 106 -3.41 5.67 9.01
N LEU A 107 -2.53 4.68 8.89
CA LEU A 107 -2.89 3.31 9.25
C LEU A 107 -3.13 3.16 10.75
N LYS A 108 -2.33 3.85 11.58
CA LYS A 108 -2.54 3.89 13.03
C LYS A 108 -3.87 4.51 13.43
N GLU A 109 -4.29 5.59 12.76
CA GLU A 109 -5.61 6.21 12.92
C GLU A 109 -6.72 5.20 12.63
N ILE A 110 -6.69 4.59 11.43
CA ILE A 110 -7.70 3.63 10.97
C ILE A 110 -7.78 2.42 11.90
N THR A 111 -6.65 1.85 12.30
CA THR A 111 -6.66 0.63 13.14
C THR A 111 -7.09 0.95 14.57
N LYS A 112 -6.75 2.15 15.07
CA LYS A 112 -7.22 2.61 16.38
C LYS A 112 -8.74 2.79 16.38
N GLU A 113 -9.30 3.37 15.34
CA GLU A 113 -10.75 3.55 15.21
C GLU A 113 -11.49 2.23 15.01
N ALA A 114 -10.97 1.35 14.15
CA ALA A 114 -11.65 0.11 13.78
C ALA A 114 -11.50 -1.01 14.84
N PHE A 115 -10.33 -1.10 15.48
CA PHE A 115 -9.96 -2.25 16.32
C PHE A 115 -9.50 -1.87 17.73
N ASN A 116 -9.50 -0.58 18.07
CA ASN A 116 -8.90 -0.06 19.32
C ASN A 116 -7.43 -0.51 19.51
N LYS A 117 -6.70 -0.69 18.40
CA LYS A 117 -5.27 -1.07 18.36
C LYS A 117 -4.48 -0.14 17.44
N SER A 118 -3.33 0.32 17.90
CA SER A 118 -2.47 1.24 17.12
C SER A 118 -1.35 0.56 16.34
N GLU A 119 -1.03 -0.69 16.66
CA GLU A 119 0.12 -1.41 16.11
C GLU A 119 -0.34 -2.37 15.03
N LEU A 120 -0.24 -1.92 13.78
CA LEU A 120 -0.46 -2.74 12.60
C LEU A 120 0.86 -3.33 12.11
N PHE A 121 0.82 -4.59 11.72
CA PHE A 121 1.93 -5.25 11.02
C PHE A 121 1.36 -6.20 9.97
N PHE A 122 1.86 -6.09 8.75
CA PHE A 122 1.56 -7.00 7.65
C PHE A 122 2.55 -8.15 7.63
N TYR A 123 2.07 -9.37 7.45
CA TYR A 123 2.94 -10.48 7.13
C TYR A 123 3.43 -10.30 5.68
N ASN A 124 4.71 -10.56 5.40
CA ASN A 124 5.28 -10.47 4.04
C ASN A 124 4.81 -11.65 3.14
N ASP A 125 3.53 -11.97 3.19
CA ASP A 125 2.84 -12.93 2.33
C ASP A 125 2.29 -12.17 1.11
N THR A 126 2.30 -12.82 -0.06
CA THR A 126 1.69 -12.23 -1.26
C THR A 126 0.18 -12.41 -1.25
N ALA A 127 -0.54 -11.34 -1.58
CA ALA A 127 -2.00 -11.32 -1.74
C ALA A 127 -2.40 -11.07 -3.20
N TYR A 128 -3.66 -11.33 -3.52
CA TYR A 128 -4.25 -10.95 -4.80
C TYR A 128 -4.67 -9.48 -4.78
N LEU A 129 -4.26 -8.72 -5.80
CA LEU A 129 -4.76 -7.36 -6.00
C LEU A 129 -6.15 -7.41 -6.64
N SER A 130 -7.19 -7.09 -5.86
CA SER A 130 -8.56 -7.12 -6.37
C SER A 130 -8.80 -6.09 -7.47
N ASN A 131 -9.69 -6.42 -8.41
CA ASN A 131 -10.17 -5.47 -9.43
C ASN A 131 -10.75 -4.20 -8.81
N LYS A 132 -11.41 -4.30 -7.65
CA LYS A 132 -11.92 -3.14 -6.92
C LYS A 132 -10.79 -2.19 -6.50
N LEU A 133 -9.71 -2.72 -5.91
CA LEU A 133 -8.55 -1.92 -5.53
C LEU A 133 -7.89 -1.28 -6.76
N LEU A 134 -7.76 -2.01 -7.86
CA LEU A 134 -7.25 -1.47 -9.12
C LEU A 134 -8.09 -0.31 -9.64
N THR A 135 -9.43 -0.42 -9.62
CA THR A 135 -10.34 0.65 -10.01
C THR A 135 -10.17 1.87 -9.10
N LEU A 136 -10.07 1.68 -7.78
CA LEU A 136 -9.85 2.78 -6.84
C LEU A 136 -8.53 3.51 -7.11
N ILE A 137 -7.45 2.77 -7.36
CA ILE A 137 -6.15 3.36 -7.71
C ILE A 137 -6.25 4.15 -9.02
N SER A 138 -6.88 3.58 -10.05
CA SER A 138 -7.09 4.28 -11.33
C SER A 138 -7.94 5.56 -11.17
N ASN A 139 -8.97 5.54 -10.33
CA ASN A 139 -9.80 6.71 -10.03
C ASN A 139 -8.99 7.78 -9.29
N PHE A 140 -8.14 7.36 -8.34
CA PHE A 140 -7.26 8.26 -7.59
C PHE A 140 -6.28 8.99 -8.52
N GLU A 141 -5.66 8.26 -9.45
CA GLU A 141 -4.79 8.85 -10.47
C GLU A 141 -5.53 9.84 -11.37
N THR A 142 -6.72 9.46 -11.85
CA THR A 142 -7.54 10.30 -12.72
C THR A 142 -7.96 11.60 -12.02
N GLU A 143 -8.37 11.51 -10.76
CA GLU A 143 -8.75 12.67 -9.96
C GLU A 143 -7.55 13.60 -9.73
N PHE A 144 -6.38 13.04 -9.42
CA PHE A 144 -5.15 13.80 -9.23
C PHE A 144 -4.72 14.59 -10.47
N LEU A 145 -4.94 14.03 -11.65
CA LEU A 145 -4.66 14.68 -12.93
C LEU A 145 -5.70 15.75 -13.28
N ASN A 146 -6.99 15.45 -13.07
CA ASN A 146 -8.09 16.33 -13.49
C ASN A 146 -8.24 17.58 -12.61
N ARG A 147 -7.95 17.48 -11.31
CA ARG A 147 -7.96 18.61 -10.35
C ARG A 147 -9.23 19.47 -10.43
N GLN A 148 -10.39 18.84 -10.57
CA GLN A 148 -11.67 19.53 -10.60
C GLN A 148 -11.98 20.16 -9.23
N PHE A 149 -13.01 21.01 -9.17
CA PHE A 149 -13.43 21.58 -7.89
C PHE A 149 -13.73 20.47 -6.87
N GLY A 150 -13.14 20.57 -5.68
CA GLY A 150 -13.27 19.56 -4.62
C GLY A 150 -12.32 18.36 -4.74
N TYR A 151 -11.39 18.33 -5.71
CA TYR A 151 -10.53 17.17 -5.95
C TYR A 151 -9.76 16.67 -4.72
N GLN A 152 -9.33 17.55 -3.82
CA GLN A 152 -8.62 17.16 -2.60
C GLN A 152 -9.48 16.26 -1.71
N PHE A 153 -10.75 16.61 -1.52
CA PHE A 153 -11.70 15.81 -0.75
C PHE A 153 -11.94 14.44 -1.40
N VAL A 154 -12.02 14.40 -2.73
CA VAL A 154 -12.17 13.15 -3.48
C VAL A 154 -10.92 12.28 -3.37
N LEU A 155 -9.72 12.86 -3.49
CA LEU A 155 -8.45 12.16 -3.29
C LEU A 155 -8.34 11.59 -1.88
N ASP A 156 -8.73 12.34 -0.86
CA ASP A 156 -8.69 11.89 0.54
C ASP A 156 -9.66 10.73 0.77
N SER A 157 -10.85 10.80 0.16
CA SER A 157 -11.85 9.72 0.21
C SER A 157 -11.34 8.44 -0.48
N LEU A 158 -10.79 8.57 -1.69
CA LEU A 158 -10.21 7.46 -2.44
C LEU A 158 -9.00 6.86 -1.71
N SER A 159 -8.14 7.70 -1.14
CA SER A 159 -6.99 7.28 -0.34
C SER A 159 -7.42 6.45 0.88
N MET A 160 -8.48 6.88 1.58
CA MET A 160 -9.07 6.14 2.67
C MET A 160 -9.61 4.78 2.21
N GLU A 161 -10.38 4.74 1.12
CA GLU A 161 -10.93 3.49 0.59
C GLU A 161 -9.85 2.49 0.15
N ILE A 162 -8.80 2.98 -0.52
CA ILE A 162 -7.63 2.17 -0.90
C ILE A 162 -6.98 1.59 0.35
N THR A 163 -6.71 2.44 1.35
CA THR A 163 -6.04 2.03 2.60
C THR A 163 -6.84 0.95 3.33
N ILE A 164 -8.14 1.16 3.52
CA ILE A 164 -9.03 0.17 4.14
C ILE A 164 -9.06 -1.12 3.31
N GLY A 165 -9.11 -1.01 1.99
CA GLY A 165 -9.10 -2.17 1.09
C GLY A 165 -7.82 -3.00 1.19
N LEU A 166 -6.66 -2.36 1.35
CA LEU A 166 -5.38 -3.03 1.59
C LEU A 166 -5.37 -3.75 2.94
N VAL A 167 -5.79 -3.08 4.01
CA VAL A 167 -5.89 -3.68 5.36
C VAL A 167 -6.82 -4.91 5.38
N ARG A 168 -7.92 -4.87 4.62
CA ARG A 168 -8.86 -6.00 4.53
C ARG A 168 -8.38 -7.18 3.68
N SER A 169 -7.52 -6.91 2.69
CA SER A 169 -7.14 -7.92 1.68
C SER A 169 -5.81 -8.61 1.99
N ILE A 170 -4.96 -7.99 2.80
CA ILE A 170 -3.62 -8.50 3.11
C ILE A 170 -3.60 -8.99 4.55
N ARG A 171 -3.02 -10.17 4.74
CA ARG A 171 -2.86 -10.77 6.06
C ARG A 171 -2.07 -9.84 6.99
N ASN A 172 -2.63 -9.56 8.15
CA ASN A 172 -2.03 -8.69 9.15
C ASN A 172 -2.44 -9.14 10.56
N ASN A 173 -1.90 -8.49 11.58
CA ASN A 173 -2.11 -8.83 12.99
C ASN A 173 -3.44 -8.30 13.60
N MET A 174 -4.30 -7.66 12.81
CA MET A 174 -5.62 -7.23 13.28
C MET A 174 -6.57 -8.43 13.37
N PRO A 175 -7.56 -8.39 14.28
CA PRO A 175 -8.62 -9.38 14.33
C PRO A 175 -9.33 -9.46 12.97
N ASP A 176 -9.69 -10.68 12.56
CA ASP A 176 -10.48 -10.86 11.34
C ASP A 176 -11.79 -10.08 11.47
N MET A 177 -12.03 -9.14 10.55
CA MET A 177 -13.28 -8.37 10.49
C MET A 177 -14.52 -9.26 10.24
N LEU A 178 -14.31 -10.54 9.91
CA LEU A 178 -15.33 -11.55 9.64
C LEU A 178 -15.79 -12.31 10.89
N GLU A 179 -15.19 -12.08 12.07
CA GLU A 179 -15.88 -12.45 13.29
C GLU A 179 -17.11 -11.55 13.41
N GLU A 180 -18.26 -12.10 13.02
CA GLU A 180 -19.58 -11.54 13.25
C GLU A 180 -19.54 -10.84 14.60
N ARG A 181 -19.77 -9.52 14.61
CA ARG A 181 -20.12 -8.81 15.84
C ARG A 181 -21.32 -9.56 16.39
N ARG A 182 -21.07 -10.50 17.31
CA ARG A 182 -22.10 -11.10 18.15
C ARG A 182 -22.56 -9.96 19.04
N TYR A 183 -23.43 -9.12 18.49
CA TYR A 183 -24.21 -8.19 19.27
C TYR A 183 -24.96 -9.07 20.26
N THR A 184 -24.47 -9.14 21.49
CA THR A 184 -25.21 -9.68 22.62
C THR A 184 -26.31 -8.69 22.96
N ALA A 185 -27.28 -8.55 22.06
CA ALA A 185 -28.57 -7.93 22.32
C ALA A 185 -29.41 -8.87 23.20
N LYS A 186 -28.91 -9.21 24.39
CA LYS A 186 -29.63 -10.01 25.39
C LYS A 186 -29.19 -9.60 26.79
N LYS A 187 -29.46 -8.35 27.16
CA LYS A 187 -29.65 -7.98 28.56
C LYS A 187 -30.49 -6.71 28.75
N GLU A 188 -30.57 -5.82 27.77
CA GLU A 188 -31.30 -4.55 27.90
C GLU A 188 -32.76 -4.59 27.41
N ILE A 189 -33.17 -5.59 26.63
CA ILE A 189 -34.57 -5.73 26.16
C ILE A 189 -35.51 -6.16 27.30
N ASN A 190 -34.99 -6.85 28.32
CA ASN A 190 -35.81 -7.32 29.44
C ASN A 190 -36.08 -6.25 30.52
N THR A 191 -35.49 -5.05 30.40
CA THR A 191 -35.72 -3.96 31.36
C THR A 191 -36.82 -2.99 30.91
N ALA A 192 -37.37 -3.15 29.70
CA ALA A 192 -38.37 -2.26 29.13
C ALA A 192 -39.79 -2.87 29.08
N ILE A 193 -39.99 -4.07 29.64
CA ILE A 193 -41.28 -4.79 29.62
C ILE A 193 -41.79 -5.11 31.05
N ASP A 194 -41.18 -4.54 32.11
CA ASP A 194 -41.74 -4.58 33.46
C ASP A 194 -42.32 -3.21 33.88
#